data_AF-A0A1V6KCZ5-F1
#
_entry.id   AF-A0A1V6KCZ5-F1
#
_cell.length_a   1.000
_cell.length_b   1.000
_cell.length_c   1.000
_cell.angle_alpha   90.00
_cell.angle_beta   90.00
_cell.angle_gamma   90.00
#
_symmetry.space_group_name_H-M   'P 1'
#
loop_
_entity.id
_entity.type
_entity.pdbx_description
1 polymer ?
#
loop_
_entity_poly.entity_id
_entity_poly.type
_entity_poly.pdbx_seq_one_letter_code
_entity_poly.pdbx_strand_id
1 'polypeptide(L)'
;MDNIYQYIASDSTTTAYHEFYHDLLIKEQRYDDAWKEIQIALKYAPDNKLLQEKARTTSETRKYYNETRDEIEIKKLEFYKVFPALCEYYKTNPIGTVTLYNTREISIENISVTVTIPQITDRPYKKIIPALMGGEELTVDITAPINNRIFDFCKNGSATFNADLEVEWIFNKKQGAANKSAIIQAQGINAMDWKDRKQYACFINPEDVNLRTFVNTHITQLFKTQPVGELNKNIQRAVQVWCFYSANGIRYIPDMSTANLTGSEIDNVQFPFQTLTQKAGDCDDLLALLAATLSVIGVECGFIDIPGHVMLVINTGITTEEIFSLGFEPSQFIYKNKKYWLPIETTLLGKETFTASWKKASKDYNMLIEKGIDPQLIEFDIAHQLYPPAPYTEQISSYEYGNKTQAITKYETEIENIKLMGKVAQEEKFVETLKKYPTNLKVANQYALWCVKNNRPGKAAELWYQILTQDPQNLGALINLGNLQFNGGNYNEARINYLNALELSNDKDPILRNLCILEYKSGNQSQAREYFNRMSNKNLLRDVNPTIYSDLLYIGE
;
A
#
# COMPACT_ATOMS: atom_id res chain seq x y z
N MET A 1 -46.30 43.31 -10.83
CA MET A 1 -46.84 41.98 -11.20
C MET A 1 -47.67 41.51 -10.02
N ASP A 2 -48.57 42.38 -9.53
CA ASP A 2 -48.91 42.34 -8.09
C ASP A 2 -50.32 41.83 -7.84
N ASN A 3 -50.98 41.25 -8.85
CA ASN A 3 -52.39 40.89 -8.73
C ASN A 3 -52.85 39.63 -9.47
N ILE A 4 -51.95 38.74 -9.93
CA ILE A 4 -52.38 37.52 -10.65
C ILE A 4 -51.88 36.20 -10.04
N TYR A 5 -50.80 36.16 -9.25
CA TYR A 5 -50.30 34.88 -8.73
C TYR A 5 -49.80 35.00 -7.28
N GLN A 6 -50.71 35.26 -6.35
CA GLN A 6 -50.44 34.96 -4.94
C GLN A 6 -50.58 33.44 -4.75
N TYR A 7 -49.48 32.77 -4.38
CA TYR A 7 -49.39 31.34 -4.05
C TYR A 7 -49.28 30.33 -5.20
N ILE A 8 -48.20 30.41 -5.99
CA ILE A 8 -47.68 29.21 -6.66
C ILE A 8 -46.69 28.55 -5.69
N ALA A 9 -46.97 27.31 -5.30
CA ALA A 9 -46.05 26.53 -4.47
C ALA A 9 -44.68 26.45 -5.17
N SER A 10 -43.58 26.54 -4.42
CA SER A 10 -42.21 26.43 -4.95
C SER A 10 -41.84 25.00 -5.38
N ASP A 11 -42.80 24.30 -5.96
CA ASP A 11 -42.70 22.91 -6.38
C ASP A 11 -42.53 22.86 -7.89
N SER A 12 -41.29 22.56 -8.31
CA SER A 12 -40.86 22.44 -9.70
C SER A 12 -41.47 21.25 -10.44
N THR A 13 -42.46 20.57 -9.85
CA THR A 13 -43.17 19.44 -10.47
C THR A 13 -44.52 19.80 -11.07
N THR A 14 -44.97 21.06 -10.96
CA THR A 14 -46.30 21.48 -11.42
C THR A 14 -46.28 22.27 -12.72
N THR A 15 -47.28 22.07 -13.57
CA THR A 15 -47.48 22.86 -14.81
C THR A 15 -47.58 24.37 -14.54
N ALA A 16 -48.26 24.77 -13.46
CA ALA A 16 -48.44 26.18 -13.09
C ALA A 16 -47.12 26.88 -12.72
N TYR A 17 -46.19 26.15 -12.08
CA TYR A 17 -44.85 26.66 -11.79
C TYR A 17 -44.07 26.98 -13.07
N HIS A 18 -44.00 26.02 -13.99
CA HIS A 18 -43.27 26.20 -15.26
C HIS A 18 -43.91 27.28 -16.14
N GLU A 19 -45.24 27.39 -16.16
CA GLU A 19 -45.93 28.46 -16.87
C GLU A 19 -45.61 29.85 -16.28
N PHE A 20 -45.61 29.98 -14.95
CA PHE A 20 -45.26 31.22 -14.28
C PHE A 20 -43.80 31.61 -14.51
N TYR A 21 -42.88 30.64 -14.40
CA TYR A 21 -41.47 30.88 -14.58
C TYR A 21 -41.14 31.24 -16.04
N HIS A 22 -41.80 30.59 -17.01
CA HIS A 22 -41.78 31.01 -18.41
C HIS A 22 -42.17 32.50 -18.57
N ASP A 23 -43.29 32.93 -17.99
CA ASP A 23 -43.77 34.31 -18.15
C ASP A 23 -42.80 35.34 -17.54
N LEU A 24 -42.07 34.96 -16.49
CA LEU A 24 -41.01 35.76 -15.91
C LEU A 24 -39.80 35.85 -16.86
N LEU A 25 -39.35 34.72 -17.39
CA LEU A 25 -38.21 34.65 -18.32
C LEU A 25 -38.47 35.42 -19.62
N ILE A 26 -39.71 35.40 -20.14
CA ILE A 26 -40.10 36.24 -21.29
C ILE A 26 -39.92 37.73 -20.99
N LYS A 27 -40.32 38.19 -19.79
CA LYS A 27 -40.15 39.60 -19.38
C LYS A 27 -38.69 40.00 -19.20
N GLU A 28 -37.88 39.06 -18.73
CA GLU A 28 -36.41 39.22 -18.64
C GLU A 28 -35.70 39.06 -19.99
N GLN A 29 -36.45 38.82 -21.08
CA GLN A 29 -35.93 38.59 -22.43
C GLN A 29 -35.00 37.36 -22.53
N ARG A 30 -35.17 36.39 -21.62
CA ARG A 30 -34.45 35.11 -21.58
C ARG A 30 -35.20 34.04 -22.39
N TYR A 31 -35.37 34.30 -23.69
CA TYR A 31 -36.27 33.52 -24.55
C TYR A 31 -35.87 32.04 -24.73
N ASP A 32 -34.58 31.71 -24.66
CA ASP A 32 -34.10 30.31 -24.69
C ASP A 32 -34.53 29.53 -23.44
N ASP A 33 -34.39 30.13 -22.27
CA ASP A 33 -34.80 29.52 -21.01
C ASP A 33 -36.32 29.44 -20.92
N ALA A 34 -37.02 30.50 -21.35
CA ALA A 34 -38.48 30.49 -21.45
C ALA A 34 -38.96 29.34 -22.34
N TRP A 35 -38.33 29.14 -23.50
CA TRP A 35 -38.65 28.02 -24.39
C TRP A 35 -38.48 26.66 -23.70
N LYS A 36 -37.42 26.43 -22.92
CA LYS A 36 -37.25 25.18 -22.17
C LYS A 36 -38.39 24.98 -21.16
N GLU A 37 -38.73 26.01 -20.39
CA GLU A 37 -39.78 25.94 -19.36
C GLU A 37 -41.18 25.66 -19.94
N ILE A 38 -41.54 26.31 -21.05
CA ILE A 38 -42.86 26.08 -21.68
C ILE A 38 -42.96 24.69 -22.31
N GLN A 39 -41.85 24.11 -22.80
CA GLN A 39 -41.83 22.71 -23.27
C GLN A 39 -42.06 21.72 -22.13
N ILE A 40 -41.51 21.99 -20.93
CA ILE A 40 -41.79 21.16 -19.74
C ILE A 40 -43.27 21.26 -19.36
N ALA A 41 -43.83 22.48 -19.33
CA ALA A 41 -45.25 22.70 -19.05
C ALA A 41 -46.15 21.94 -20.05
N LEU A 42 -45.83 22.00 -21.35
CA LEU A 42 -46.54 21.27 -22.40
C LEU A 42 -46.40 19.75 -22.27
N LYS A 43 -45.26 19.24 -21.82
CA LYS A 43 -45.08 17.80 -21.57
C LYS A 43 -46.03 17.30 -20.47
N TYR A 44 -46.29 18.12 -19.44
CA TYR A 44 -47.24 17.79 -18.38
C TYR A 44 -48.71 17.98 -18.79
N ALA A 45 -49.01 18.92 -19.68
CA ALA A 45 -50.36 19.22 -20.15
C ALA A 45 -50.41 19.47 -21.67
N PRO A 46 -50.27 18.43 -22.50
CA PRO A 46 -50.10 18.57 -23.95
C PRO A 46 -51.33 19.16 -24.65
N ASP A 47 -52.54 18.94 -24.12
CA ASP A 47 -53.81 19.41 -24.71
C ASP A 47 -54.20 20.83 -24.27
N ASN A 48 -53.39 21.49 -23.43
CA ASN A 48 -53.71 22.83 -22.94
C ASN A 48 -53.46 23.89 -24.04
N LYS A 49 -54.56 24.43 -24.60
CA LYS A 49 -54.52 25.43 -25.68
C LYS A 49 -53.74 26.69 -25.34
N LEU A 50 -53.79 27.15 -24.09
CA LEU A 50 -53.07 28.35 -23.65
C LEU A 50 -51.55 28.10 -23.67
N LEU A 51 -51.10 26.95 -23.20
CA LEU A 51 -49.68 26.57 -23.24
C LEU A 51 -49.19 26.34 -24.67
N GLN A 52 -50.04 25.78 -25.54
CA GLN A 52 -49.71 25.62 -26.97
C GLN A 52 -49.54 26.97 -27.66
N GLU A 53 -50.42 27.94 -27.36
CA GLU A 53 -50.31 29.31 -27.89
C GLU A 53 -49.06 30.01 -27.37
N LYS A 54 -48.82 29.95 -26.05
CA LYS A 54 -47.60 30.48 -25.42
C LYS A 54 -46.35 29.91 -26.04
N ALA A 55 -46.28 28.59 -26.23
CA ALA A 55 -45.15 27.96 -26.89
C ALA A 55 -44.97 28.47 -28.33
N ARG A 56 -46.05 28.54 -29.14
CA ARG A 56 -45.95 29.08 -30.51
C ARG A 56 -45.38 30.50 -30.52
N THR A 57 -45.91 31.40 -29.70
CA THR A 57 -45.44 32.78 -29.61
C THR A 57 -43.99 32.87 -29.11
N THR A 58 -43.61 32.04 -28.13
CA THR A 58 -42.25 31.98 -27.62
C THR A 58 -41.28 31.43 -28.66
N SER A 59 -41.66 30.42 -29.45
CA SER A 59 -40.86 29.90 -30.57
C SER A 59 -40.58 31.00 -31.60
N GLU A 60 -41.61 31.75 -32.02
CA GLU A 60 -41.49 32.84 -32.99
C GLU A 60 -40.59 33.97 -32.47
N THR A 61 -40.81 34.37 -31.21
CA THR A 61 -40.02 35.42 -30.55
C THR A 61 -38.56 35.00 -30.38
N ARG A 62 -38.33 33.76 -29.94
CA ARG A 62 -37.00 33.15 -29.80
C ARG A 62 -36.28 33.06 -31.14
N LYS A 63 -36.98 32.67 -32.20
CA LYS A 63 -36.41 32.60 -33.55
C LYS A 63 -35.89 33.96 -34.00
N TYR A 64 -36.72 35.00 -33.91
CA TYR A 64 -36.32 36.37 -34.25
C TYR A 64 -35.16 36.88 -33.38
N TYR A 65 -35.21 36.61 -32.09
CA TYR A 65 -34.11 36.94 -31.16
C TYR A 65 -32.80 36.25 -31.51
N ASN A 66 -32.85 35.03 -32.04
CA ASN A 66 -31.66 34.24 -32.36
C ASN A 66 -31.06 34.58 -33.73
N GLU A 67 -31.80 35.20 -34.65
CA GLU A 67 -31.30 35.54 -36.00
C GLU A 67 -30.02 36.37 -36.01
N THR A 68 -29.81 37.23 -35.01
CA THR A 68 -28.63 38.09 -34.90
C THR A 68 -27.50 37.51 -34.04
N ARG A 69 -27.75 36.40 -33.34
CA ARG A 69 -26.77 35.71 -32.50
C ARG A 69 -25.99 34.70 -33.33
N ASP A 70 -24.78 34.38 -32.89
CA ASP A 70 -24.00 33.30 -33.50
C ASP A 70 -24.80 31.98 -33.46
N GLU A 71 -24.67 31.16 -34.49
CA GLU A 71 -25.39 29.88 -34.56
C GLU A 71 -25.03 28.96 -33.37
N ILE A 72 -23.77 29.00 -32.95
CA ILE A 72 -23.24 28.25 -31.81
C ILE A 72 -22.66 29.24 -30.80
N GLU A 73 -23.14 29.16 -29.56
CA GLU A 73 -22.63 29.94 -28.45
C GLU A 73 -21.82 29.11 -27.47
N ILE A 74 -20.73 29.69 -26.97
CA ILE A 74 -19.95 29.14 -25.86
C ILE A 74 -20.55 29.63 -24.54
N LYS A 75 -21.54 28.90 -24.01
CA LYS A 75 -22.19 29.22 -22.73
C LYS A 75 -21.19 29.23 -21.58
N LYS A 76 -20.36 28.19 -21.52
CA LYS A 76 -19.49 27.95 -20.37
C LYS A 76 -18.17 27.32 -20.81
N LEU A 77 -17.07 27.79 -20.23
CA LEU A 77 -15.74 27.22 -20.37
C LEU A 77 -15.11 27.24 -18.99
N GLU A 78 -14.81 26.07 -18.44
CA GLU A 78 -14.20 25.92 -17.12
C GLU A 78 -13.10 24.89 -17.16
N PHE A 79 -11.99 25.20 -16.52
CA PHE A 79 -10.89 24.27 -16.29
C PHE A 79 -10.80 23.93 -14.82
N TYR A 80 -10.51 22.66 -14.53
CA TYR A 80 -10.23 22.18 -13.18
C TYR A 80 -8.83 22.62 -12.74
N LYS A 81 -8.56 22.52 -11.44
CA LYS A 81 -7.18 22.64 -10.95
C LYS A 81 -6.35 21.51 -11.53
N VAL A 82 -5.19 21.85 -12.05
CA VAL A 82 -4.25 20.89 -12.64
C VAL A 82 -3.12 20.64 -11.65
N PHE A 83 -2.81 19.37 -11.43
CA PHE A 83 -1.70 18.92 -10.60
C PHE A 83 -0.62 18.33 -11.50
N PRO A 84 0.64 18.83 -11.47
CA PRO A 84 1.70 18.33 -12.35
C PRO A 84 1.93 16.82 -12.27
N ALA A 85 1.82 16.22 -11.07
CA ALA A 85 1.95 14.78 -10.86
C ALA A 85 0.92 13.94 -11.65
N LEU A 86 -0.23 14.53 -12.01
CA LEU A 86 -1.31 13.88 -12.77
C LEU A 86 -1.18 14.05 -14.30
N CYS A 87 -0.03 14.51 -14.83
CA CYS A 87 0.10 14.79 -16.26
C CYS A 87 -0.23 13.58 -17.17
N GLU A 88 0.08 12.35 -16.75
CA GLU A 88 -0.27 11.13 -17.47
C GLU A 88 -1.78 10.83 -17.41
N TYR A 89 -2.43 11.11 -16.28
CA TYR A 89 -3.88 10.94 -16.09
C TYR A 89 -4.67 11.81 -17.08
N TYR A 90 -4.24 13.05 -17.31
CA TYR A 90 -4.94 14.00 -18.19
C TYR A 90 -4.90 13.67 -19.68
N LYS A 91 -4.10 12.67 -20.09
CA LYS A 91 -4.12 12.16 -21.48
C LYS A 91 -5.46 11.55 -21.83
N THR A 92 -6.15 10.95 -20.86
CA THR A 92 -7.43 10.26 -21.06
C THR A 92 -8.57 10.82 -20.23
N ASN A 93 -8.27 11.68 -19.24
CA ASN A 93 -9.25 12.27 -18.35
C ASN A 93 -9.33 13.79 -18.54
N PRO A 94 -10.51 14.39 -18.33
CA PRO A 94 -10.71 15.80 -18.60
C PRO A 94 -9.94 16.72 -17.64
N ILE A 95 -9.40 17.80 -18.19
CA ILE A 95 -8.86 18.96 -17.45
C ILE A 95 -9.87 20.11 -17.35
N GLY A 96 -11.03 19.97 -18.00
CA GLY A 96 -12.06 21.00 -18.04
C GLY A 96 -13.22 20.60 -18.95
N THR A 97 -14.19 21.50 -19.07
CA THR A 97 -15.37 21.32 -19.91
C THR A 97 -15.72 22.59 -20.66
N VAL A 98 -16.30 22.42 -21.84
CA VAL A 98 -16.97 23.48 -22.59
C VAL A 98 -18.43 23.11 -22.80
N THR A 99 -19.35 24.05 -22.57
CA THR A 99 -20.76 23.89 -22.89
C THR A 99 -21.12 24.75 -24.08
N LEU A 100 -21.55 24.09 -25.15
CA LEU A 100 -21.99 24.72 -26.39
C LEU A 100 -23.52 24.74 -26.45
N TYR A 101 -24.08 25.80 -27.02
CA TYR A 101 -25.52 25.94 -27.22
C TYR A 101 -25.82 26.25 -28.68
N ASN A 102 -26.72 25.50 -29.30
CA ASN A 102 -27.20 25.78 -30.65
C ASN A 102 -28.40 26.75 -30.59
N THR A 103 -28.20 27.97 -31.07
CA THR A 103 -29.24 29.01 -31.07
C THR A 103 -30.27 28.82 -32.18
N ARG A 104 -30.01 27.92 -33.15
CA ARG A 104 -30.91 27.62 -34.27
C ARG A 104 -31.93 26.55 -33.90
N GLU A 105 -33.00 26.45 -34.67
CA GLU A 105 -34.04 25.41 -34.52
C GLU A 105 -33.69 24.11 -35.24
N ILE A 106 -32.60 24.10 -36.03
CA ILE A 106 -32.13 22.93 -36.78
C ILE A 106 -30.78 22.45 -36.24
N SER A 107 -30.48 21.17 -36.47
CA SER A 107 -29.20 20.59 -36.10
C SER A 107 -28.06 21.21 -36.88
N ILE A 108 -26.94 21.46 -36.20
CA ILE A 108 -25.69 21.89 -36.81
C ILE A 108 -24.71 20.74 -36.73
N GLU A 109 -24.14 20.36 -37.87
CA GLU A 109 -23.26 19.19 -37.99
C GLU A 109 -21.80 19.60 -38.12
N ASN A 110 -20.90 18.65 -37.85
CA ASN A 110 -19.46 18.78 -38.04
C ASN A 110 -18.85 19.99 -37.32
N ILE A 111 -19.19 20.16 -36.04
CA ILE A 111 -18.68 21.25 -35.20
C ILE A 111 -17.30 20.85 -34.69
N SER A 112 -16.29 21.64 -35.00
CA SER A 112 -14.91 21.42 -34.57
C SER A 112 -14.63 22.24 -33.32
N VAL A 113 -14.31 21.57 -32.22
CA VAL A 113 -13.86 22.20 -30.96
C VAL A 113 -12.36 22.02 -30.85
N THR A 114 -11.62 23.12 -30.82
CA THR A 114 -10.16 23.14 -30.69
C THR A 114 -9.77 23.90 -29.43
N VAL A 115 -8.93 23.29 -28.58
CA VAL A 115 -8.37 23.96 -27.39
C VAL A 115 -6.86 23.94 -27.46
N THR A 116 -6.25 25.12 -27.38
CA THR A 116 -4.81 25.32 -27.52
C THR A 116 -4.21 25.82 -26.21
N ILE A 117 -3.18 25.11 -25.72
CA ILE A 117 -2.45 25.46 -24.48
C ILE A 117 -0.94 25.38 -24.77
N PRO A 118 -0.36 26.36 -25.50
CA PRO A 118 0.97 26.24 -26.11
C PRO A 118 2.13 25.94 -25.15
N GLN A 119 2.00 26.37 -23.90
CA GLN A 119 3.05 26.26 -22.89
C GLN A 119 3.27 24.81 -22.46
N ILE A 120 2.18 24.03 -22.36
CA ILE A 120 2.17 22.71 -21.70
C ILE A 120 1.55 21.59 -22.54
N THR A 121 1.22 21.84 -23.80
CA THR A 121 0.77 20.79 -24.74
C THR A 121 1.57 20.88 -26.04
N ASP A 122 1.79 19.73 -26.70
CA ASP A 122 2.51 19.69 -27.98
C ASP A 122 1.57 19.81 -29.19
N ARG A 123 0.29 19.50 -29.00
CA ARG A 123 -0.77 19.61 -30.00
C ARG A 123 -2.05 20.09 -29.32
N PRO A 124 -2.87 20.90 -30.01
CA PRO A 124 -4.16 21.30 -29.47
C PRO A 124 -5.07 20.08 -29.32
N TYR A 125 -5.93 20.11 -28.30
CA TYR A 125 -7.06 19.21 -28.22
C TYR A 125 -8.01 19.53 -29.39
N LYS A 126 -8.48 18.50 -30.09
CA LYS A 126 -9.47 18.67 -31.16
C LYS A 126 -10.53 17.59 -31.06
N LYS A 127 -11.80 17.99 -31.03
CA LYS A 127 -12.95 17.08 -31.08
C LYS A 127 -13.96 17.56 -32.10
N ILE A 128 -14.40 16.63 -32.95
CA ILE A 128 -15.48 16.86 -33.91
C ILE A 128 -16.77 16.34 -33.28
N ILE A 129 -17.76 17.22 -33.14
CA ILE A 129 -19.10 16.88 -32.71
C ILE A 129 -19.91 16.60 -33.99
N PRO A 130 -20.43 15.38 -34.18
CA PRO A 130 -21.15 15.03 -35.39
C PRO A 130 -22.39 15.90 -35.62
N ALA A 131 -23.17 16.14 -34.57
CA ALA A 131 -24.36 16.99 -34.61
C ALA A 131 -24.66 17.59 -33.22
N LEU A 132 -25.12 18.84 -33.20
CA LEU A 132 -25.73 19.50 -32.05
C LEU A 132 -27.16 19.90 -32.43
N MET A 133 -28.14 19.34 -31.74
CA MET A 133 -29.56 19.56 -32.04
C MET A 133 -29.96 21.02 -31.78
N GLY A 134 -30.97 21.49 -32.52
CA GLY A 134 -31.47 22.86 -32.40
C GLY A 134 -32.01 23.17 -31.01
N GLY A 135 -31.55 24.26 -30.39
CA GLY A 135 -31.96 24.65 -29.04
C GLY A 135 -31.47 23.76 -27.91
N GLU A 136 -30.54 22.84 -28.18
CA GLU A 136 -29.91 22.00 -27.15
C GLU A 136 -28.55 22.53 -26.71
N GLU A 137 -28.18 22.14 -25.49
CA GLU A 137 -26.84 22.33 -24.94
C GLU A 137 -26.09 21.01 -24.98
N LEU A 138 -24.79 21.08 -25.29
CA LEU A 138 -23.90 19.94 -25.21
C LEU A 138 -22.64 20.31 -24.45
N THR A 139 -22.41 19.58 -23.36
CA THR A 139 -21.15 19.66 -22.61
C THR A 139 -20.13 18.70 -23.22
N VAL A 140 -18.93 19.21 -23.45
CA VAL A 140 -17.81 18.49 -24.03
C VAL A 140 -16.64 18.53 -23.07
N ASP A 141 -16.19 17.34 -22.69
CA ASP A 141 -14.99 17.13 -21.90
C ASP A 141 -13.72 17.45 -22.69
N ILE A 142 -12.85 18.27 -22.11
CA ILE A 142 -11.58 18.69 -22.69
C ILE A 142 -10.48 17.87 -22.01
N THR A 143 -9.86 16.95 -22.74
CA THR A 143 -8.64 16.27 -22.30
C THR A 143 -7.42 16.99 -22.85
N ALA A 144 -6.26 16.88 -22.18
CA ALA A 144 -5.04 17.51 -22.67
C ALA A 144 -3.83 16.63 -22.37
N PRO A 145 -3.07 16.19 -23.40
CA PRO A 145 -1.81 15.50 -23.19
C PRO A 145 -0.76 16.51 -22.71
N ILE A 146 -0.76 16.77 -21.40
CA ILE A 146 0.17 17.69 -20.75
C ILE A 146 1.59 17.14 -20.88
N ASN A 147 2.51 17.94 -21.40
CA ASN A 147 3.92 17.58 -21.54
C ASN A 147 4.74 17.96 -20.30
N ASN A 148 5.98 17.48 -20.26
CA ASN A 148 6.85 17.63 -19.09
C ASN A 148 7.24 19.08 -18.74
N ARG A 149 7.01 20.05 -19.63
CA ARG A 149 7.30 21.48 -19.33
C ARG A 149 6.48 21.99 -18.15
N ILE A 150 5.35 21.35 -17.83
CA ILE A 150 4.57 21.69 -16.65
C ILE A 150 5.39 21.62 -15.36
N PHE A 151 6.32 20.66 -15.25
CA PHE A 151 7.17 20.53 -14.06
C PHE A 151 8.13 21.72 -13.93
N ASP A 152 8.71 22.20 -15.03
CA ASP A 152 9.60 23.36 -15.04
C ASP A 152 8.86 24.63 -14.60
N PHE A 153 7.65 24.85 -15.09
CA PHE A 153 6.83 26.00 -14.73
C PHE A 153 6.33 25.95 -13.28
N CYS A 154 6.05 24.76 -12.76
CA CYS A 154 5.49 24.55 -11.43
C CYS A 154 6.55 24.25 -10.35
N LYS A 155 7.85 24.25 -10.69
CA LYS A 155 8.95 23.86 -9.78
C LYS A 155 9.01 24.72 -8.52
N ASN A 156 8.68 26.00 -8.64
CA ASN A 156 8.75 26.98 -7.56
C ASN A 156 7.36 27.35 -7.00
N GLY A 157 6.34 26.53 -7.26
CA GLY A 157 4.98 26.73 -6.76
C GLY A 157 3.93 26.72 -7.87
N SER A 158 2.76 27.29 -7.59
CA SER A 158 1.65 27.31 -8.53
C SER A 158 1.94 28.21 -9.75
N ALA A 159 1.45 27.79 -10.92
CA ALA A 159 1.58 28.51 -12.19
C ALA A 159 0.22 28.64 -12.88
N THR A 160 0.10 29.56 -13.84
CA THR A 160 -1.11 29.74 -14.64
C THR A 160 -0.80 29.66 -16.13
N PHE A 161 -1.73 29.08 -16.89
CA PHE A 161 -1.58 28.90 -18.33
C PHE A 161 -2.81 29.42 -19.06
N ASN A 162 -2.59 30.15 -20.15
CA ASN A 162 -3.70 30.58 -21.01
C ASN A 162 -4.14 29.42 -21.89
N ALA A 163 -5.44 29.19 -21.94
CA ALA A 163 -6.09 28.21 -22.79
C ALA A 163 -7.06 28.93 -23.72
N ASP A 164 -6.82 28.80 -25.02
CA ASP A 164 -7.64 29.40 -26.06
C ASP A 164 -8.53 28.33 -26.68
N LEU A 165 -9.84 28.54 -26.59
CA LEU A 165 -10.88 27.72 -27.21
C LEU A 165 -11.34 28.39 -28.50
N GLU A 166 -11.36 27.61 -29.58
CA GLU A 166 -11.91 27.95 -30.88
C GLU A 166 -12.96 26.89 -31.26
N VAL A 167 -14.15 27.33 -31.64
CA VAL A 167 -15.25 26.46 -32.10
C VAL A 167 -15.61 26.89 -33.51
N GLU A 168 -15.45 26.00 -34.48
CA GLU A 168 -15.75 26.23 -35.89
C GLU A 168 -16.92 25.34 -36.34
N TRP A 169 -17.78 25.87 -37.21
CA TRP A 169 -18.87 25.11 -37.81
C TRP A 169 -19.20 25.62 -39.22
N ILE A 170 -20.03 24.87 -39.92
CA ILE A 170 -20.58 25.30 -41.22
C ILE A 170 -22.10 25.37 -41.08
N PHE A 171 -22.67 26.54 -41.37
CA PHE A 171 -24.10 26.76 -41.41
C PHE A 171 -24.49 27.48 -42.70
N ASN A 172 -25.48 26.95 -43.44
CA ASN A 172 -25.92 27.52 -44.72
C ASN A 172 -24.77 27.83 -45.71
N LYS A 173 -23.80 26.92 -45.83
CA LYS A 173 -22.58 27.04 -46.66
C LYS A 173 -21.64 28.19 -46.26
N LYS A 174 -21.84 28.82 -45.11
CA LYS A 174 -20.93 29.81 -44.52
C LYS A 174 -20.20 29.19 -43.33
N GLN A 175 -18.91 29.53 -43.20
CA GLN A 175 -18.15 29.18 -42.01
C GLN A 175 -18.53 30.14 -40.88
N GLY A 176 -18.79 29.57 -39.70
CA GLY A 176 -18.92 30.31 -38.45
C GLY A 176 -17.81 29.90 -37.48
N ALA A 177 -17.40 30.83 -36.63
CA ALA A 177 -16.40 30.59 -35.60
C ALA A 177 -16.71 31.39 -34.33
N ALA A 178 -16.47 30.80 -33.17
CA ALA A 178 -16.57 31.44 -31.86
C ALA A 178 -15.31 31.14 -31.05
N ASN A 179 -14.81 32.17 -30.35
CA ASN A 179 -13.58 32.08 -29.57
C ASN A 179 -13.80 32.47 -28.12
N LYS A 180 -13.10 31.81 -27.20
CA LYS A 180 -13.09 32.14 -25.78
C LYS A 180 -11.75 31.76 -25.16
N SER A 181 -11.20 32.61 -24.30
CA SER A 181 -9.99 32.29 -23.55
C SER A 181 -10.31 32.08 -22.07
N ALA A 182 -9.59 31.19 -21.43
CA ALA A 182 -9.65 30.98 -19.99
C ALA A 182 -8.25 30.69 -19.44
N ILE A 183 -8.12 30.74 -18.12
CA ILE A 183 -6.86 30.48 -17.41
C ILE A 183 -6.97 29.13 -16.71
N ILE A 184 -5.97 28.28 -16.92
CA ILE A 184 -5.77 27.04 -16.18
C ILE A 184 -4.88 27.34 -14.98
N GLN A 185 -5.31 26.92 -13.79
CA GLN A 185 -4.52 27.02 -12.57
C GLN A 185 -3.82 25.69 -12.31
N ALA A 186 -2.49 25.67 -12.40
CA ALA A 186 -1.68 24.53 -12.04
C ALA A 186 -1.05 24.72 -10.65
N GLN A 187 -1.08 23.67 -9.83
CA GLN A 187 -0.45 23.67 -8.52
C GLN A 187 1.07 23.44 -8.62
N GLY A 188 1.78 23.52 -7.49
CA GLY A 188 3.20 23.16 -7.43
C GLY A 188 3.45 21.69 -7.75
N ILE A 189 4.67 21.33 -8.14
CA ILE A 189 5.02 19.95 -8.53
C ILE A 189 4.76 18.90 -7.44
N ASN A 190 4.83 19.30 -6.17
CA ASN A 190 4.62 18.41 -5.03
C ASN A 190 3.16 18.34 -4.59
N ALA A 191 2.28 19.20 -5.12
CA ALA A 191 0.90 19.27 -4.67
C ALA A 191 0.07 18.07 -5.12
N MET A 192 -0.81 17.60 -4.24
CA MET A 192 -1.76 16.52 -4.47
C MET A 192 -3.11 16.84 -3.83
N ASP A 193 -4.23 16.40 -4.44
CA ASP A 193 -5.54 16.42 -3.81
C ASP A 193 -5.77 15.14 -2.98
N TRP A 194 -5.90 15.29 -1.66
CA TRP A 194 -6.06 14.17 -0.75
C TRP A 194 -7.46 13.53 -0.76
N LYS A 195 -8.43 14.13 -1.48
CA LYS A 195 -9.77 13.55 -1.66
C LYS A 195 -9.74 12.22 -2.38
N ASP A 196 -8.86 12.06 -3.37
CA ASP A 196 -8.60 10.78 -4.00
C ASP A 196 -7.19 10.31 -3.66
N ARG A 197 -7.10 9.54 -2.58
CA ARG A 197 -5.85 9.00 -2.03
C ARG A 197 -5.07 8.17 -3.04
N LYS A 198 -5.70 7.63 -4.09
CA LYS A 198 -5.00 6.85 -5.11
C LYS A 198 -4.08 7.69 -6.00
N GLN A 199 -4.32 9.01 -6.07
CA GLN A 199 -3.42 9.94 -6.79
C GLN A 199 -2.00 9.91 -6.23
N TYR A 200 -1.83 9.51 -4.96
CA TYR A 200 -0.53 9.36 -4.32
C TYR A 200 0.41 8.42 -5.08
N ALA A 201 -0.15 7.44 -5.79
CA ALA A 201 0.61 6.52 -6.63
C ALA A 201 1.41 7.22 -7.74
N CYS A 202 1.01 8.43 -8.16
CA CYS A 202 1.73 9.21 -9.16
C CYS A 202 3.15 9.60 -8.74
N PHE A 203 3.43 9.70 -7.44
CA PHE A 203 4.76 10.01 -6.91
C PHE A 203 5.70 8.79 -6.87
N ILE A 204 5.17 7.59 -7.13
CA ILE A 204 5.90 6.33 -7.01
C ILE A 204 6.12 5.78 -8.41
N ASN A 205 7.30 6.07 -8.96
CA ASN A 205 7.66 5.65 -10.31
C ASN A 205 8.78 4.60 -10.28
N PRO A 206 8.47 3.29 -10.38
CA PRO A 206 9.50 2.25 -10.46
C PRO A 206 10.32 2.30 -11.75
N GLU A 207 9.85 3.01 -12.79
CA GLU A 207 10.52 3.19 -14.07
C GLU A 207 11.38 4.47 -14.13
N ASP A 208 11.48 5.23 -13.04
CA ASP A 208 12.38 6.40 -12.95
C ASP A 208 13.84 5.97 -13.18
N VAL A 209 14.42 6.42 -14.29
CA VAL A 209 15.76 6.04 -14.73
C VAL A 209 16.85 6.46 -13.73
N ASN A 210 16.74 7.65 -13.12
CA ASN A 210 17.73 8.14 -12.15
C ASN A 210 17.62 7.37 -10.84
N LEU A 211 16.40 7.14 -10.35
CA LEU A 211 16.18 6.34 -9.14
C LEU A 211 16.65 4.90 -9.36
N ARG A 212 16.32 4.26 -10.49
CA ARG A 212 16.79 2.91 -10.82
C ARG A 212 18.31 2.84 -10.86
N THR A 213 18.96 3.82 -11.48
CA THR A 213 20.43 3.89 -11.53
C THR A 213 21.02 4.01 -10.14
N PHE A 214 20.46 4.88 -9.29
CA PHE A 214 20.87 5.07 -7.91
C PHE A 214 20.72 3.78 -7.09
N VAL A 215 19.54 3.17 -7.09
CA VAL A 215 19.22 1.97 -6.31
C VAL A 215 20.09 0.78 -6.74
N ASN A 216 20.27 0.58 -8.04
CA ASN A 216 21.11 -0.51 -8.54
C ASN A 216 22.59 -0.32 -8.15
N THR A 217 23.10 0.91 -8.28
CA THR A 217 24.51 1.22 -8.03
C THR A 217 24.86 1.25 -6.54
N HIS A 218 23.99 1.79 -5.69
CA HIS A 218 24.33 2.06 -4.29
C HIS A 218 23.72 1.07 -3.30
N ILE A 219 22.56 0.50 -3.59
CA ILE A 219 21.86 -0.41 -2.67
C ILE A 219 22.07 -1.85 -3.13
N THR A 220 21.62 -2.20 -4.34
CA THR A 220 21.63 -3.60 -4.81
C THR A 220 23.05 -4.16 -4.90
N GLN A 221 24.01 -3.39 -5.45
CA GLN A 221 25.40 -3.82 -5.51
C GLN A 221 26.04 -3.97 -4.13
N LEU A 222 25.69 -3.12 -3.16
CA LEU A 222 26.26 -3.14 -1.81
C LEU A 222 25.92 -4.44 -1.08
N PHE A 223 24.68 -4.91 -1.20
CA PHE A 223 24.21 -6.09 -0.47
C PHE A 223 24.33 -7.40 -1.27
N LYS A 224 24.88 -7.37 -2.48
CA LYS A 224 25.00 -8.55 -3.36
C LYS A 224 25.82 -9.70 -2.74
N THR A 225 26.81 -9.38 -1.91
CA THR A 225 27.70 -10.37 -1.27
C THR A 225 27.21 -10.85 0.09
N GLN A 226 26.09 -10.29 0.60
CA GLN A 226 25.55 -10.67 1.89
C GLN A 226 24.81 -12.03 1.79
N PRO A 227 24.79 -12.83 2.88
CA PRO A 227 24.15 -14.15 2.86
C PRO A 227 22.69 -14.06 2.39
N VAL A 228 22.34 -14.91 1.42
CA VAL A 228 20.97 -15.04 0.91
C VAL A 228 20.33 -16.26 1.58
N GLY A 229 19.14 -16.11 2.16
CA GLY A 229 18.34 -17.26 2.64
C GLY A 229 18.11 -17.36 4.15
N GLU A 230 18.54 -16.38 4.96
CA GLU A 230 18.25 -16.40 6.41
C GLU A 230 16.82 -15.93 6.75
N LEU A 231 16.17 -15.22 5.83
CA LEU A 231 14.81 -14.69 5.95
C LEU A 231 14.11 -14.74 4.59
N ASN A 232 12.80 -14.47 4.57
CA ASN A 232 12.07 -14.20 3.34
C ASN A 232 12.74 -13.08 2.53
N LYS A 233 12.86 -13.29 1.21
CA LYS A 233 13.55 -12.40 0.26
C LYS A 233 13.06 -10.96 0.30
N ASN A 234 11.75 -10.74 0.37
CA ASN A 234 11.17 -9.39 0.33
C ASN A 234 11.36 -8.66 1.67
N ILE A 235 11.29 -9.39 2.80
CA ILE A 235 11.66 -8.84 4.11
C ILE A 235 13.13 -8.43 4.12
N GLN A 236 14.03 -9.29 3.62
CA GLN A 236 15.45 -9.01 3.54
C GLN A 236 15.75 -7.75 2.71
N ARG A 237 15.09 -7.60 1.54
CA ARG A 237 15.19 -6.41 0.68
C ARG A 237 14.72 -5.14 1.39
N ALA A 238 13.63 -5.21 2.13
CA ALA A 238 13.15 -4.08 2.92
C ALA A 238 14.14 -3.64 4.00
N VAL A 239 14.75 -4.61 4.70
CA VAL A 239 15.80 -4.35 5.70
C VAL A 239 17.03 -3.70 5.04
N GLN A 240 17.47 -4.20 3.87
CA GLN A 240 18.60 -3.62 3.13
C GLN A 240 18.37 -2.14 2.79
N VAL A 241 17.20 -1.83 2.23
CA VAL A 241 16.81 -0.45 1.88
C VAL A 241 16.74 0.43 3.13
N TRP A 242 16.08 -0.04 4.18
CA TRP A 242 15.97 0.68 5.46
C TRP A 242 17.34 0.99 6.08
N CYS A 243 18.20 -0.02 6.20
CA CYS A 243 19.53 0.12 6.80
C CYS A 243 20.43 1.03 5.97
N PHE A 244 20.35 0.96 4.63
CA PHE A 244 21.08 1.86 3.75
C PHE A 244 20.66 3.32 3.95
N TYR A 245 19.36 3.61 3.95
CA TYR A 245 18.87 4.97 4.15
C TYR A 245 19.15 5.51 5.54
N SER A 246 18.95 4.69 6.59
CA SER A 246 19.31 5.04 7.96
C SER A 246 20.80 5.35 8.11
N ALA A 247 21.69 4.57 7.48
CA ALA A 247 23.13 4.79 7.53
C ALA A 247 23.58 6.05 6.78
N ASN A 248 22.89 6.43 5.71
CA ASN A 248 23.24 7.58 4.87
C ASN A 248 22.50 8.87 5.25
N GLY A 249 21.80 8.87 6.38
CA GLY A 249 21.26 10.06 7.02
C GLY A 249 19.86 10.48 6.57
N ILE A 250 19.14 9.63 5.82
CA ILE A 250 17.72 9.86 5.57
C ILE A 250 16.96 9.77 6.88
N ARG A 251 16.14 10.78 7.19
CA ARG A 251 15.42 10.87 8.46
C ARG A 251 14.06 11.52 8.32
N TYR A 252 13.16 11.14 9.23
CA TYR A 252 11.87 11.81 9.36
C TYR A 252 12.00 13.21 9.96
N ILE A 253 11.38 14.20 9.30
CA ILE A 253 11.14 15.54 9.82
C ILE A 253 9.64 15.81 9.67
N PRO A 254 8.90 16.04 10.77
CA PRO A 254 7.47 16.36 10.66
C PRO A 254 7.30 17.69 9.93
N ASP A 255 6.38 17.75 8.99
CA ASP A 255 5.98 19.02 8.41
C ASP A 255 5.12 19.82 9.41
N MET A 256 5.24 21.15 9.39
CA MET A 256 4.42 22.04 10.23
C MET A 256 3.00 22.23 9.67
N SER A 257 2.73 21.67 8.48
CA SER A 257 1.47 21.82 7.78
C SER A 257 0.40 20.92 8.40
N THR A 258 -0.72 21.55 8.76
CA THR A 258 -1.85 20.91 9.46
C THR A 258 -2.83 20.24 8.49
N ALA A 259 -2.40 19.88 7.26
CA ALA A 259 -3.29 19.38 6.21
C ALA A 259 -4.08 18.14 6.66
N ASN A 260 -3.44 17.25 7.42
CA ASN A 260 -4.05 16.08 8.03
C ASN A 260 -5.02 16.37 9.21
N LEU A 261 -5.15 17.63 9.64
CA LEU A 261 -5.91 18.04 10.84
C LEU A 261 -6.95 19.15 10.60
N THR A 262 -6.86 19.94 9.52
CA THR A 262 -7.66 21.18 9.39
C THR A 262 -8.47 21.35 8.10
N GLY A 263 -8.56 20.32 7.23
CA GLY A 263 -9.43 20.38 6.06
C GLY A 263 -8.89 21.23 4.90
N SER A 264 -7.57 21.47 4.86
CA SER A 264 -6.91 21.86 3.60
C SER A 264 -6.83 20.62 2.70
N GLU A 265 -7.50 20.66 1.55
CA GLU A 265 -7.65 19.52 0.63
C GLU A 265 -6.35 19.15 -0.12
N ILE A 266 -5.38 20.06 -0.13
CA ILE A 266 -4.13 19.91 -0.88
C ILE A 266 -2.97 19.61 0.08
N ASP A 267 -2.27 18.51 -0.18
CA ASP A 267 -1.07 18.08 0.52
C ASP A 267 0.18 18.20 -0.38
N ASN A 268 1.39 18.13 0.18
CA ASN A 268 2.64 18.20 -0.58
C ASN A 268 3.51 16.96 -0.38
N VAL A 269 3.67 16.16 -1.43
CA VAL A 269 4.48 14.95 -1.44
C VAL A 269 5.75 15.17 -2.25
N GLN A 270 6.91 14.93 -1.66
CA GLN A 270 8.20 14.91 -2.36
C GLN A 270 8.32 13.71 -3.30
N PHE A 271 8.84 13.97 -4.50
CA PHE A 271 9.34 12.89 -5.35
C PHE A 271 10.56 12.23 -4.69
N PRO A 272 10.79 10.92 -4.90
CA PRO A 272 11.89 10.19 -4.26
C PRO A 272 13.27 10.85 -4.41
N PHE A 273 13.56 11.44 -5.58
CA PHE A 273 14.84 12.14 -5.81
C PHE A 273 14.98 13.41 -4.95
N GLN A 274 13.89 14.11 -4.63
CA GLN A 274 13.89 15.27 -3.75
C GLN A 274 14.20 14.84 -2.31
N THR A 275 13.56 13.79 -1.82
CA THR A 275 13.84 13.23 -0.48
C THR A 275 15.29 12.73 -0.37
N LEU A 276 15.82 12.12 -1.43
CA LEU A 276 17.23 11.73 -1.49
C LEU A 276 18.18 12.93 -1.50
N THR A 277 17.80 14.04 -2.12
CA THR A 277 18.62 15.25 -2.15
C THR A 277 18.59 15.98 -0.81
N GLN A 278 17.41 16.08 -0.18
CA GLN A 278 17.22 16.76 1.10
C GLN A 278 17.67 15.92 2.30
N LYS A 279 17.75 14.60 2.11
CA LYS A 279 17.94 13.59 3.17
C LYS A 279 16.91 13.66 4.30
N ALA A 280 15.75 14.21 4.00
CA ALA A 280 14.67 14.35 4.95
C ALA A 280 13.32 14.46 4.25
N GLY A 281 12.28 14.05 4.95
CA GLY A 281 10.89 14.17 4.55
C GLY A 281 9.98 13.79 5.72
N ASP A 282 8.69 14.06 5.57
CA ASP A 282 7.65 13.65 6.51
C ASP A 282 7.18 12.21 6.27
N CYS A 283 5.95 11.87 6.68
CA CYS A 283 5.49 10.48 6.66
C CYS A 283 5.32 9.95 5.24
N ASP A 284 4.75 10.77 4.37
CA ASP A 284 4.38 10.48 2.99
C ASP A 284 5.56 10.73 2.05
N ASP A 285 6.45 11.68 2.32
CA ASP A 285 7.73 11.76 1.60
C ASP A 285 8.56 10.47 1.73
N LEU A 286 8.72 10.00 2.98
CA LEU A 286 9.50 8.81 3.26
C LEU A 286 8.82 7.54 2.76
N LEU A 287 7.49 7.51 2.77
CA LEU A 287 6.71 6.42 2.19
C LEU A 287 6.92 6.35 0.68
N ALA A 288 6.87 7.48 -0.03
CA ALA A 288 7.09 7.54 -1.47
C ALA A 288 8.52 7.06 -1.82
N LEU A 289 9.53 7.53 -1.09
CA LEU A 289 10.92 7.10 -1.27
C LEU A 289 11.09 5.60 -1.08
N LEU A 290 10.61 5.06 0.04
CA LEU A 290 10.75 3.64 0.36
C LEU A 290 9.97 2.77 -0.63
N ALA A 291 8.71 3.11 -0.93
CA ALA A 291 7.86 2.39 -1.87
C ALA A 291 8.47 2.37 -3.28
N ALA A 292 8.91 3.51 -3.80
CA ALA A 292 9.53 3.58 -5.13
C ALA A 292 10.82 2.76 -5.19
N THR A 293 11.67 2.85 -4.16
CA THR A 293 12.92 2.09 -4.09
C THR A 293 12.69 0.58 -4.03
N LEU A 294 11.72 0.15 -3.23
CA LEU A 294 11.35 -1.25 -3.10
C LEU A 294 10.73 -1.80 -4.38
N SER A 295 9.89 -0.98 -5.04
CA SER A 295 9.29 -1.32 -6.34
C SER A 295 10.37 -1.47 -7.44
N VAL A 296 11.39 -0.61 -7.46
CA VAL A 296 12.55 -0.72 -8.37
C VAL A 296 13.25 -2.09 -8.27
N ILE A 297 13.36 -2.65 -7.06
CA ILE A 297 13.97 -3.98 -6.84
C ILE A 297 12.95 -5.12 -6.90
N GLY A 298 11.71 -4.85 -7.35
CA GLY A 298 10.66 -5.83 -7.57
C GLY A 298 9.96 -6.31 -6.31
N VAL A 299 9.85 -5.47 -5.29
CA VAL A 299 8.98 -5.72 -4.13
C VAL A 299 7.69 -4.96 -4.35
N GLU A 300 6.58 -5.69 -4.45
CA GLU A 300 5.25 -5.11 -4.56
C GLU A 300 4.90 -4.35 -3.26
N CYS A 301 4.44 -3.11 -3.42
CA CYS A 301 4.18 -2.19 -2.33
C CYS A 301 2.74 -1.65 -2.40
N GLY A 302 2.26 -1.19 -1.26
CA GLY A 302 1.05 -0.42 -1.14
C GLY A 302 1.12 0.47 0.09
N PHE A 303 0.01 1.12 0.41
CA PHE A 303 -0.12 1.80 1.68
C PHE A 303 -1.48 1.51 2.31
N ILE A 304 -1.52 1.65 3.62
CA ILE A 304 -2.75 1.62 4.38
C ILE A 304 -3.08 3.04 4.79
N ASP A 305 -4.29 3.44 4.45
CA ASP A 305 -4.87 4.68 4.90
C ASP A 305 -5.47 4.51 6.29
N ILE A 306 -4.91 5.22 7.28
CA ILE A 306 -5.46 5.32 8.63
C ILE A 306 -5.76 6.79 8.97
N PRO A 307 -6.65 7.08 9.92
CA PRO A 307 -6.97 8.47 10.27
C PRO A 307 -5.73 9.29 10.66
N GLY A 308 -5.40 10.31 9.86
CA GLY A 308 -4.30 11.24 10.09
C GLY A 308 -2.89 10.68 9.82
N HIS A 309 -2.74 9.49 9.24
CA HIS A 309 -1.43 8.89 8.95
C HIS A 309 -1.52 7.89 7.80
N VAL A 310 -0.41 7.69 7.08
CA VAL A 310 -0.29 6.64 6.06
C VAL A 310 0.81 5.66 6.43
N MET A 311 0.57 4.38 6.20
CA MET A 311 1.49 3.32 6.59
C MET A 311 1.93 2.53 5.35
N LEU A 312 3.23 2.42 5.14
CA LEU A 312 3.78 1.61 4.06
C LEU A 312 3.50 0.13 4.33
N VAL A 313 3.12 -0.60 3.30
CA VAL A 313 3.05 -2.06 3.34
C VAL A 313 3.81 -2.67 2.16
N ILE A 314 4.51 -3.77 2.43
CA ILE A 314 5.19 -4.55 1.40
C ILE A 314 4.60 -5.95 1.31
N ASN A 315 4.39 -6.47 0.10
CA ASN A 315 4.00 -7.85 -0.07
C ASN A 315 5.22 -8.74 0.19
N THR A 316 5.12 -9.59 1.21
CA THR A 316 6.20 -10.51 1.57
C THR A 316 6.22 -11.77 0.70
N GLY A 317 5.08 -12.12 0.08
CA GLY A 317 4.88 -13.40 -0.58
C GLY A 317 4.98 -14.61 0.35
N ILE A 318 5.00 -14.39 1.68
CA ILE A 318 5.14 -15.45 2.68
C ILE A 318 3.82 -16.21 2.84
N THR A 319 3.93 -17.51 3.09
CA THR A 319 2.80 -18.38 3.47
C THR A 319 2.61 -18.41 4.98
N THR A 320 1.45 -18.89 5.43
CA THR A 320 1.19 -19.07 6.86
C THR A 320 2.16 -20.08 7.50
N GLU A 321 2.51 -21.14 6.79
CA GLU A 321 3.50 -22.14 7.23
C GLU A 321 4.89 -21.51 7.41
N GLU A 322 5.32 -20.67 6.47
CA GLU A 322 6.60 -19.97 6.55
C GLU A 322 6.63 -18.96 7.71
N ILE A 323 5.53 -18.21 7.95
CA ILE A 323 5.39 -17.31 9.11
C ILE A 323 5.70 -18.06 10.41
N PHE A 324 5.05 -19.21 10.63
CA PHE A 324 5.28 -20.02 11.82
C PHE A 324 6.68 -20.64 11.86
N SER A 325 7.24 -21.03 10.71
CA SER A 325 8.59 -21.59 10.64
C SER A 325 9.67 -20.58 11.04
N LEU A 326 9.44 -19.28 10.77
CA LEU A 326 10.30 -18.17 11.18
C LEU A 326 10.04 -17.72 12.63
N GLY A 327 9.07 -18.32 13.31
CA GLY A 327 8.68 -17.99 14.69
C GLY A 327 7.80 -16.75 14.81
N PHE A 328 7.23 -16.25 13.71
CA PHE A 328 6.31 -15.13 13.75
C PHE A 328 4.85 -15.59 13.91
N GLU A 329 3.99 -14.66 14.26
CA GLU A 329 2.54 -14.82 14.30
C GLU A 329 1.87 -14.07 13.14
N PRO A 330 0.74 -14.58 12.60
CA PRO A 330 0.00 -13.90 11.53
C PRO A 330 -0.41 -12.45 11.87
N SER A 331 -0.61 -12.12 13.15
CA SER A 331 -0.96 -10.77 13.62
C SER A 331 0.19 -9.75 13.48
N GLN A 332 1.42 -10.20 13.24
CA GLN A 332 2.55 -9.33 12.88
C GLN A 332 2.51 -8.94 11.40
N PHE A 333 1.59 -9.49 10.63
CA PHE A 333 1.38 -9.18 9.22
C PHE A 333 -0.07 -8.75 9.02
N ILE A 334 -0.33 -8.15 7.86
CA ILE A 334 -1.66 -7.71 7.47
C ILE A 334 -2.12 -8.64 6.35
N TYR A 335 -3.16 -9.42 6.61
CA TYR A 335 -3.73 -10.31 5.61
C TYR A 335 -4.83 -9.60 4.82
N LYS A 336 -4.55 -9.22 3.57
CA LYS A 336 -5.52 -8.60 2.65
C LYS A 336 -5.26 -9.06 1.22
N ASN A 337 -6.33 -9.20 0.44
CA ASN A 337 -6.28 -9.63 -0.97
C ASN A 337 -5.48 -10.94 -1.19
N LYS A 338 -5.63 -11.89 -0.25
CA LYS A 338 -4.93 -13.19 -0.21
C LYS A 338 -3.41 -13.11 -0.10
N LYS A 339 -2.87 -11.97 0.33
CA LYS A 339 -1.44 -11.71 0.52
C LYS A 339 -1.16 -11.35 1.98
N TYR A 340 0.04 -11.67 2.45
CA TYR A 340 0.56 -11.20 3.74
C TYR A 340 1.47 -10.01 3.52
N TRP A 341 1.00 -8.86 4.00
CA TRP A 341 1.67 -7.58 3.91
C TRP A 341 2.44 -7.31 5.21
N LEU A 342 3.71 -6.90 5.11
CA LEU A 342 4.49 -6.43 6.25
C LEU A 342 4.32 -4.91 6.36
N PRO A 343 3.74 -4.41 7.46
CA PRO A 343 3.57 -2.97 7.68
C PRO A 343 4.85 -2.33 8.22
N ILE A 344 5.15 -1.13 7.72
CA ILE A 344 6.34 -0.34 8.06
C ILE A 344 5.89 1.06 8.48
N GLU A 345 6.29 1.46 9.69
CA GLU A 345 6.14 2.81 10.20
C GLU A 345 7.32 3.67 9.70
N THR A 346 7.09 4.47 8.66
CA THR A 346 8.12 5.24 7.96
C THR A 346 8.70 6.38 8.80
N THR A 347 7.92 6.92 9.75
CA THR A 347 8.34 8.01 10.64
C THR A 347 9.48 7.64 11.59
N LEU A 348 9.74 6.33 11.74
CA LEU A 348 10.84 5.79 12.54
C LEU A 348 12.16 5.69 11.75
N LEU A 349 12.16 5.94 10.44
CA LEU A 349 13.37 5.89 9.62
C LEU A 349 14.39 6.96 10.08
N GLY A 350 15.63 6.52 10.25
CA GLY A 350 16.72 7.35 10.75
C GLY A 350 16.72 7.56 12.26
N LYS A 351 15.69 7.10 12.99
CA LYS A 351 15.57 7.22 14.45
C LYS A 351 15.66 5.87 15.16
N GLU A 352 14.95 4.87 14.65
CA GLU A 352 14.81 3.54 15.26
C GLU A 352 15.18 2.41 14.28
N THR A 353 15.13 1.17 14.78
CA THR A 353 15.39 -0.06 14.00
C THR A 353 14.21 -0.41 13.08
N PHE A 354 14.48 -1.22 12.06
CA PHE A 354 13.42 -1.75 11.19
C PHE A 354 12.44 -2.61 11.99
N THR A 355 12.95 -3.42 12.92
CA THR A 355 12.14 -4.26 13.81
C THR A 355 11.23 -3.42 14.70
N ALA A 356 11.70 -2.28 15.21
CA ALA A 356 10.86 -1.35 15.97
C ALA A 356 9.75 -0.75 15.10
N SER A 357 10.09 -0.35 13.86
CA SER A 357 9.12 0.12 12.87
C SER A 357 8.04 -0.92 12.58
N TRP A 358 8.43 -2.16 12.27
CA TRP A 358 7.51 -3.25 11.99
C TRP A 358 6.61 -3.58 13.21
N LYS A 359 7.17 -3.65 14.42
CA LYS A 359 6.40 -3.88 15.65
C LYS A 359 5.37 -2.78 15.90
N LYS A 360 5.77 -1.51 15.79
CA LYS A 360 4.87 -0.37 15.97
C LYS A 360 3.73 -0.40 14.95
N ALA A 361 4.06 -0.56 13.67
CA ALA A 361 3.10 -0.56 12.59
C ALA A 361 2.07 -1.70 12.73
N SER A 362 2.53 -2.91 13.07
CA SER A 362 1.65 -4.06 13.31
C SER A 362 0.72 -3.83 14.50
N LYS A 363 1.25 -3.27 15.59
CA LYS A 363 0.47 -2.95 16.79
C LYS A 363 -0.61 -1.91 16.50
N ASP A 364 -0.25 -0.83 15.80
CA ASP A 364 -1.19 0.25 15.48
C ASP A 364 -2.31 -0.24 14.57
N TYR A 365 -1.98 -1.07 13.57
CA TYR A 365 -2.98 -1.71 12.72
C TYR A 365 -3.91 -2.62 13.51
N ASN A 366 -3.37 -3.50 14.36
CA ASN A 366 -4.19 -4.41 15.18
C ASN A 366 -5.11 -3.65 16.13
N MET A 367 -4.66 -2.53 16.70
CA MET A 367 -5.49 -1.67 17.55
C MET A 367 -6.68 -1.07 16.80
N LEU A 368 -6.55 -0.78 15.49
CA LEU A 368 -7.66 -0.32 14.66
C LEU A 368 -8.67 -1.44 14.42
N ILE A 369 -8.19 -2.64 14.11
CA ILE A 369 -9.05 -3.82 13.93
C ILE A 369 -9.81 -4.16 15.21
N GLU A 370 -9.17 -4.10 16.37
CA GLU A 370 -9.82 -4.28 17.68
C GLU A 370 -10.91 -3.25 17.96
N LYS A 371 -10.78 -2.03 17.42
CA LYS A 371 -11.81 -0.98 17.48
C LYS A 371 -12.91 -1.13 16.42
N GLY A 372 -12.86 -2.18 15.59
CA GLY A 372 -13.81 -2.40 14.49
C GLY A 372 -13.59 -1.48 13.28
N ILE A 373 -12.44 -0.83 13.19
CA ILE A 373 -12.06 -0.01 12.04
C ILE A 373 -11.28 -0.92 11.08
N ASP A 374 -11.75 -1.09 9.85
CA ASP A 374 -11.04 -1.82 8.79
C ASP A 374 -10.40 -0.83 7.80
N PRO A 375 -9.09 -0.55 7.92
CA PRO A 375 -8.41 0.43 7.07
C PRO A 375 -8.34 -0.01 5.60
N GLN A 376 -8.48 0.90 4.66
CA GLN A 376 -8.30 0.57 3.24
C GLN A 376 -6.81 0.35 2.93
N LEU A 377 -6.50 -0.75 2.22
CA LEU A 377 -5.19 -0.99 1.62
C LEU A 377 -5.26 -0.64 0.15
N ILE A 378 -4.36 0.24 -0.30
CA ILE A 378 -4.22 0.66 -1.70
C ILE A 378 -2.91 0.08 -2.24
N GLU A 379 -3.02 -0.86 -3.18
CA GLU A 379 -1.87 -1.46 -3.88
C GLU A 379 -1.42 -0.53 -5.01
N PHE A 380 -0.12 -0.22 -5.10
CA PHE A 380 0.37 0.73 -6.09
C PHE A 380 0.17 0.24 -7.51
N ASP A 381 0.38 -1.05 -7.78
CA ASP A 381 0.18 -1.64 -9.11
C ASP A 381 -1.27 -1.49 -9.63
N ILE A 382 -2.25 -1.48 -8.72
CA ILE A 382 -3.66 -1.24 -9.06
C ILE A 382 -3.91 0.25 -9.20
N ALA A 383 -3.39 1.07 -8.28
CA ALA A 383 -3.54 2.51 -8.31
C ALA A 383 -2.92 3.13 -9.57
N HIS A 384 -1.79 2.61 -10.06
CA HIS A 384 -1.12 3.05 -11.29
C HIS A 384 -1.94 2.84 -12.56
N GLN A 385 -2.91 1.91 -12.57
CA GLN A 385 -3.83 1.75 -13.71
C GLN A 385 -4.81 2.92 -13.82
N LEU A 386 -5.13 3.55 -12.69
CA LEU A 386 -6.00 4.73 -12.63
C LEU A 386 -5.17 6.02 -12.69
N TYR A 387 -4.06 6.05 -11.97
CA TYR A 387 -3.19 7.21 -11.76
C TYR A 387 -1.74 6.83 -12.11
N PRO A 388 -1.37 6.86 -13.40
CA PRO A 388 -0.04 6.45 -13.82
C PRO A 388 1.07 7.32 -13.18
N PRO A 389 2.27 6.76 -12.93
CA PRO A 389 3.37 7.51 -12.35
C PRO A 389 3.75 8.75 -13.15
N ALA A 390 4.08 9.84 -12.46
CA ALA A 390 4.58 11.05 -13.08
C ALA A 390 5.96 10.80 -13.72
N PRO A 391 6.19 11.23 -14.97
CA PRO A 391 7.46 11.12 -15.67
C PRO A 391 8.39 12.29 -15.30
N TYR A 392 8.59 12.53 -14.01
CA TYR A 392 9.42 13.62 -13.50
C TYR A 392 10.54 13.10 -12.60
N THR A 393 11.77 13.49 -12.93
CA THR A 393 12.97 13.04 -12.23
C THR A 393 14.11 14.02 -12.46
N GLU A 394 15.01 14.15 -11.48
CA GLU A 394 16.25 14.91 -11.59
C GLU A 394 17.44 14.03 -11.18
N GLN A 395 18.66 14.50 -11.48
CA GLN A 395 19.87 13.78 -11.12
C GLN A 395 20.03 13.67 -9.61
N ILE A 396 20.29 12.45 -9.12
CA ILE A 396 20.53 12.18 -7.70
C ILE A 396 22.04 12.19 -7.45
N SER A 397 22.50 13.08 -6.55
CA SER A 397 23.92 13.13 -6.17
C SER A 397 24.32 11.88 -5.41
N SER A 398 25.30 11.14 -5.94
CA SER A 398 25.81 9.90 -5.33
C SER A 398 26.90 10.13 -4.27
N TYR A 399 27.52 11.31 -4.23
CA TYR A 399 28.66 11.60 -3.35
C TYR A 399 28.28 11.50 -1.86
N GLU A 400 27.01 11.78 -1.55
CA GLU A 400 26.53 11.85 -0.18
C GLU A 400 26.11 10.49 0.40
N TYR A 401 26.25 9.39 -0.36
CA TYR A 401 25.81 8.04 0.02
C TYR A 401 26.98 7.06 0.23
N GLY A 402 28.01 7.53 0.94
CA GLY A 402 29.27 6.81 1.15
C GLY A 402 29.30 5.84 2.34
N ASN A 403 28.29 5.80 3.21
CA ASN A 403 28.33 5.08 4.50
C ASN A 403 28.08 3.56 4.38
N LYS A 404 28.77 2.91 3.44
CA LYS A 404 28.60 1.50 3.07
C LYS A 404 28.82 0.53 4.25
N THR A 405 29.91 0.70 4.99
CA THR A 405 30.24 -0.17 6.13
C THR A 405 29.18 -0.08 7.23
N GLN A 406 28.73 1.15 7.56
CA GLN A 406 27.69 1.36 8.56
C GLN A 406 26.35 0.75 8.12
N ALA A 407 26.01 0.83 6.83
CA ALA A 407 24.81 0.20 6.28
C ALA A 407 24.85 -1.32 6.43
N ILE A 408 25.99 -1.96 6.15
CA ILE A 408 26.19 -3.41 6.32
C ILE A 408 26.08 -3.81 7.80
N THR A 409 26.76 -3.11 8.70
CA THR A 409 26.70 -3.41 10.14
C THR A 409 25.27 -3.26 10.69
N LYS A 410 24.54 -2.22 10.26
CA LYS A 410 23.13 -2.03 10.62
C LYS A 410 22.28 -3.18 10.09
N TYR A 411 22.49 -3.60 8.85
CA TYR A 411 21.80 -4.72 8.24
C TYR A 411 22.03 -6.03 9.01
N GLU A 412 23.28 -6.40 9.29
CA GLU A 412 23.62 -7.63 10.05
C GLU A 412 22.96 -7.62 11.44
N THR A 413 23.03 -6.49 12.14
CA THR A 413 22.37 -6.31 13.44
C THR A 413 20.85 -6.48 13.33
N GLU A 414 20.24 -5.93 12.27
CA GLU A 414 18.80 -5.99 12.07
C GLU A 414 18.31 -7.41 11.75
N ILE A 415 19.09 -8.17 10.99
CA ILE A 415 18.80 -9.59 10.74
C ILE A 415 18.78 -10.38 12.06
N GLU A 416 19.73 -10.15 12.95
CA GLU A 416 19.74 -10.78 14.28
C GLU A 416 18.57 -10.31 15.16
N ASN A 417 18.20 -9.02 15.11
CA ASN A 417 17.03 -8.50 15.82
C ASN A 417 15.72 -9.16 15.35
N ILE A 418 15.57 -9.39 14.04
CA ILE A 418 14.40 -10.04 13.46
C ILE A 418 14.34 -11.52 13.89
N LYS A 419 15.46 -12.24 13.86
CA LYS A 419 15.54 -13.62 14.37
C LYS A 419 15.18 -13.68 15.86
N LEU A 420 15.69 -12.75 16.66
CA LEU A 420 15.38 -12.66 18.08
C LEU A 420 13.90 -12.37 18.30
N MET A 421 13.30 -11.48 17.50
CA MET A 421 11.87 -11.19 17.57
C MET A 421 11.03 -12.45 17.31
N GLY A 422 11.35 -13.26 16.30
CA GLY A 422 10.66 -14.53 16.05
C GLY A 422 10.83 -15.52 17.22
N LYS A 423 12.04 -15.62 17.80
CA LYS A 423 12.27 -16.47 18.98
C LYS A 423 11.44 -16.02 20.18
N VAL A 424 11.34 -14.72 20.44
CA VAL A 424 10.55 -14.16 21.54
C VAL A 424 9.06 -14.42 21.33
N ALA A 425 8.52 -14.16 20.14
CA ALA A 425 7.12 -14.42 19.83
C ALA A 425 6.75 -15.90 19.99
N GLN A 426 7.61 -16.80 19.51
CA GLN A 426 7.42 -18.25 19.69
C GLN A 426 7.45 -18.67 21.17
N GLU A 427 8.34 -18.07 21.97
CA GLU A 427 8.40 -18.31 23.41
C GLU A 427 7.16 -17.81 24.16
N GLU A 428 6.71 -16.59 23.84
CA GLU A 428 5.50 -16.01 24.43
C GLU A 428 4.30 -16.94 24.24
N LYS A 429 4.15 -17.55 23.05
CA LYS A 429 3.11 -18.55 22.79
C LYS A 429 3.17 -19.77 23.70
N PHE A 430 4.37 -20.30 23.95
CA PHE A 430 4.55 -21.40 24.91
C PHE A 430 4.14 -20.96 26.31
N VAL A 431 4.59 -19.78 26.74
CA VAL A 431 4.31 -19.22 28.07
C VAL A 431 2.81 -18.97 28.26
N GLU A 432 2.13 -18.33 27.31
CA GLU A 432 0.70 -18.06 27.36
C GLU A 432 -0.13 -19.36 27.37
N THR A 433 0.25 -20.33 26.55
CA THR A 433 -0.42 -21.63 26.51
C THR A 433 -0.30 -22.36 27.84
N LEU A 434 0.89 -22.36 28.45
CA LEU A 434 1.11 -22.99 29.76
C LEU A 434 0.46 -22.20 30.90
N LYS A 435 0.34 -20.88 30.79
CA LYS A 435 -0.44 -20.07 31.74
C LYS A 435 -1.92 -20.43 31.70
N LYS A 436 -2.49 -20.68 30.52
CA LYS A 436 -3.89 -21.08 30.33
C LYS A 436 -4.13 -22.56 30.66
N TYR A 437 -3.16 -23.42 30.36
CA TYR A 437 -3.23 -24.87 30.58
C TYR A 437 -1.97 -25.39 31.32
N PRO A 438 -1.85 -25.14 32.64
CA PRO A 438 -0.64 -25.45 33.41
C PRO A 438 -0.27 -26.95 33.47
N THR A 439 -1.25 -27.82 33.26
CA THR A 439 -1.09 -29.29 33.28
C THR A 439 -0.83 -29.89 31.91
N ASN A 440 -0.66 -29.05 30.87
CA ASN A 440 -0.35 -29.53 29.52
C ASN A 440 1.14 -29.89 29.37
N LEU A 441 1.50 -31.06 29.89
CA LEU A 441 2.87 -31.58 29.90
C LEU A 441 3.47 -31.72 28.50
N LYS A 442 2.63 -31.96 27.47
CA LYS A 442 3.07 -32.07 26.08
C LYS A 442 3.64 -30.74 25.58
N VAL A 443 2.95 -29.63 25.84
CA VAL A 443 3.42 -28.28 25.49
C VAL A 443 4.65 -27.91 26.30
N ALA A 444 4.68 -28.23 27.60
CA ALA A 444 5.85 -28.00 28.44
C ALA A 444 7.09 -28.73 27.91
N ASN A 445 6.94 -29.98 27.45
CA ASN A 445 8.03 -30.73 26.85
C ASN A 445 8.47 -30.15 25.50
N GLN A 446 7.53 -29.68 24.67
CA GLN A 446 7.85 -28.97 23.42
C GLN A 446 8.62 -27.68 23.67
N TYR A 447 8.22 -26.92 24.70
CA TYR A 447 8.91 -25.70 25.10
C TYR A 447 10.33 -26.00 25.59
N ALA A 448 10.51 -27.04 26.41
CA ALA A 448 11.83 -27.47 26.89
C ALA A 448 12.76 -27.89 25.74
N LEU A 449 12.26 -28.69 24.79
CA LEU A 449 13.01 -29.06 23.59
C LEU A 449 13.38 -27.82 22.74
N TRP A 450 12.46 -26.87 22.63
CA TRP A 450 12.71 -25.61 21.94
C TRP A 450 13.77 -24.76 22.67
N CYS A 451 13.78 -24.74 24.01
CA CYS A 451 14.84 -24.10 24.79
C CYS A 451 16.21 -24.72 24.52
N VAL A 452 16.32 -26.05 24.44
CA VAL A 452 17.58 -26.72 24.06
C VAL A 452 18.04 -26.30 22.67
N LYS A 453 17.14 -26.30 21.67
CA LYS A 453 17.46 -25.85 20.30
C LYS A 453 17.93 -24.40 20.23
N ASN A 454 17.49 -23.56 21.16
CA ASN A 454 17.86 -22.14 21.26
C ASN A 454 18.95 -21.87 22.30
N ASN A 455 19.78 -22.88 22.61
CA ASN A 455 20.92 -22.78 23.52
C ASN A 455 20.57 -22.26 24.93
N ARG A 456 19.40 -22.67 25.45
CA ARG A 456 18.92 -22.37 26.81
C ARG A 456 18.72 -23.65 27.64
N PRO A 457 19.80 -24.41 27.90
CA PRO A 457 19.72 -25.70 28.59
C PRO A 457 19.19 -25.59 30.03
N GLY A 458 19.54 -24.52 30.76
CA GLY A 458 19.04 -24.30 32.13
C GLY A 458 17.51 -24.21 32.19
N LYS A 459 16.90 -23.44 31.26
CA LYS A 459 15.44 -23.33 31.20
C LYS A 459 14.77 -24.64 30.80
N ALA A 460 15.38 -25.38 29.88
CA ALA A 460 14.91 -26.71 29.50
C ALA A 460 14.90 -27.68 30.70
N ALA A 461 15.96 -27.68 31.51
CA ALA A 461 16.04 -28.47 32.72
C ALA A 461 14.93 -28.10 33.73
N GLU A 462 14.73 -26.80 34.00
CA GLU A 462 13.62 -26.32 34.86
C GLU A 462 12.27 -26.87 34.41
N LEU A 463 11.97 -26.78 33.10
CA LEU A 463 10.72 -27.25 32.53
C LEU A 463 10.56 -28.77 32.66
N TRP A 464 11.62 -29.56 32.41
CA TRP A 464 11.56 -31.01 32.62
C TRP A 464 11.42 -31.40 34.09
N TYR A 465 12.07 -30.69 35.02
CA TYR A 465 11.85 -30.89 36.45
C TYR A 465 10.40 -30.59 36.86
N GLN A 466 9.81 -29.53 36.33
CA GLN A 466 8.40 -29.23 36.54
C GLN A 466 7.49 -30.33 36.00
N ILE A 467 7.78 -30.86 34.80
CA ILE A 467 7.02 -31.99 34.23
C ILE A 467 7.12 -33.21 35.16
N LEU A 468 8.32 -33.57 35.59
CA LEU A 468 8.56 -34.71 36.49
C LEU A 468 7.98 -34.51 37.90
N THR A 469 7.76 -33.27 38.33
CA THR A 469 7.07 -32.97 39.59
C THR A 469 5.57 -33.26 39.49
N GLN A 470 4.96 -33.01 38.32
CA GLN A 470 3.55 -33.29 38.05
C GLN A 470 3.30 -34.75 37.67
N ASP A 471 4.23 -35.34 36.92
CA ASP A 471 4.20 -36.72 36.44
C ASP A 471 5.60 -37.34 36.56
N PRO A 472 5.92 -37.96 37.72
CA PRO A 472 7.22 -38.59 37.94
C PRO A 472 7.55 -39.73 36.97
N GLN A 473 6.54 -40.28 36.30
CA GLN A 473 6.69 -41.39 35.35
C GLN A 473 6.73 -40.90 33.90
N ASN A 474 6.86 -39.58 33.67
CA ASN A 474 6.89 -39.02 32.33
C ASN A 474 8.15 -39.45 31.56
N LEU A 475 7.99 -40.49 30.73
CA LEU A 475 9.09 -41.11 30.00
C LEU A 475 9.86 -40.10 29.14
N GLY A 476 9.14 -39.20 28.46
CA GLY A 476 9.75 -38.19 27.60
C GLY A 476 10.63 -37.21 28.38
N ALA A 477 10.17 -36.72 29.53
CA ALA A 477 10.94 -35.82 30.37
C ALA A 477 12.16 -36.49 31.00
N LEU A 478 12.04 -37.74 31.49
CA LEU A 478 13.18 -38.51 32.01
C LEU A 478 14.27 -38.67 30.95
N ILE A 479 13.90 -39.11 29.74
CA ILE A 479 14.85 -39.29 28.63
C ILE A 479 15.48 -37.96 28.24
N ASN A 480 14.69 -36.90 28.06
CA ASN A 480 15.19 -35.62 27.59
C ASN A 480 16.08 -34.90 28.62
N LEU A 481 15.72 -34.95 29.91
CA LEU A 481 16.55 -34.44 30.99
C LEU A 481 17.85 -35.25 31.12
N GLY A 482 17.77 -36.58 31.01
CA GLY A 482 18.95 -37.45 30.98
C GLY A 482 19.89 -37.12 29.81
N ASN A 483 19.34 -36.89 28.60
CA ASN A 483 20.12 -36.46 27.43
C ASN A 483 20.82 -35.11 27.68
N LEU A 484 20.10 -34.16 28.28
CA LEU A 484 20.64 -32.85 28.60
C LEU A 484 21.79 -32.94 29.63
N GLN A 485 21.60 -33.72 30.69
CA GLN A 485 22.60 -33.94 31.73
C GLN A 485 23.83 -34.69 31.20
N PHE A 486 23.62 -35.72 30.36
CA PHE A 486 24.69 -36.43 29.68
C PHE A 486 25.54 -35.49 28.82
N ASN A 487 24.90 -34.64 28.00
CA ASN A 487 25.60 -33.64 27.20
C ASN A 487 26.32 -32.58 28.04
N GLY A 488 25.83 -32.31 29.26
CA GLY A 488 26.47 -31.44 30.24
C GLY A 488 27.60 -32.10 31.06
N GLY A 489 27.89 -33.39 30.84
CA GLY A 489 28.90 -34.15 31.60
C GLY A 489 28.42 -34.67 32.96
N ASN A 490 27.14 -34.47 33.31
CA ASN A 490 26.53 -34.90 34.57
C ASN A 490 26.08 -36.36 34.45
N TYR A 491 27.05 -37.28 34.37
CA TYR A 491 26.80 -38.69 34.06
C TYR A 491 25.98 -39.41 35.14
N ASN A 492 26.10 -39.02 36.41
CA ASN A 492 25.40 -39.70 37.51
C ASN A 492 23.90 -39.42 37.47
N GLU A 493 23.52 -38.15 37.32
CA GLU A 493 22.15 -37.71 37.22
C GLU A 493 21.49 -38.24 35.94
N ALA A 494 22.24 -38.23 34.82
CA ALA A 494 21.77 -38.80 33.56
C ALA A 494 21.49 -40.31 33.68
N ARG A 495 22.38 -41.05 34.37
CA ARG A 495 22.19 -42.47 34.65
C ARG A 495 20.90 -42.73 35.44
N ILE A 496 20.65 -41.96 36.50
CA ILE A 496 19.43 -42.09 37.31
C ILE A 496 18.19 -41.90 36.43
N ASN A 497 18.16 -40.84 35.62
CA ASN A 497 17.03 -40.55 34.74
C ASN A 497 16.80 -41.64 33.70
N TYR A 498 17.85 -42.17 33.07
CA TYR A 498 17.70 -43.27 32.12
C TYR A 498 17.30 -44.60 32.77
N LEU A 499 17.77 -44.90 33.98
CA LEU A 499 17.35 -46.10 34.71
C LEU A 499 15.85 -46.03 35.05
N ASN A 500 15.37 -44.89 35.56
CA ASN A 500 13.95 -44.67 35.79
C ASN A 500 13.14 -44.82 34.50
N ALA A 501 13.65 -44.28 33.38
CA ALA A 501 13.01 -44.42 32.09
C ALA A 501 12.98 -45.89 31.60
N LEU A 502 14.04 -46.66 31.87
CA LEU A 502 14.17 -48.06 31.47
C LEU A 502 13.15 -48.97 32.18
N GLU A 503 12.83 -48.67 33.44
CA GLU A 503 11.81 -49.40 34.21
C GLU A 503 10.40 -49.16 33.64
N LEU A 504 10.15 -47.95 33.15
CA LEU A 504 8.82 -47.51 32.68
C LEU A 504 8.58 -47.80 31.18
N SER A 505 9.63 -47.98 30.38
CA SER A 505 9.50 -48.12 28.93
C SER A 505 9.13 -49.54 28.47
N ASN A 506 8.14 -49.62 27.58
CA ASN A 506 7.82 -50.83 26.83
C ASN A 506 8.86 -51.15 25.74
N ASP A 507 9.46 -50.10 25.14
CA ASP A 507 10.57 -50.23 24.20
C ASP A 507 11.88 -49.85 24.90
N LYS A 508 12.63 -50.87 25.32
CA LYS A 508 13.82 -50.70 26.15
C LYS A 508 15.06 -50.34 25.35
N ASP A 509 15.12 -50.68 24.06
CA ASP A 509 16.34 -50.57 23.27
C ASP A 509 16.86 -49.13 23.10
N PRO A 510 16.02 -48.10 22.87
CA PRO A 510 16.49 -46.71 22.81
C PRO A 510 17.12 -46.23 24.11
N ILE A 511 16.64 -46.71 25.26
CA ILE A 511 17.13 -46.32 26.58
C ILE A 511 18.39 -47.10 26.92
N LEU A 512 18.42 -48.40 26.64
CA LEU A 512 19.62 -49.23 26.75
C LEU A 512 20.76 -48.69 25.89
N ARG A 513 20.46 -48.18 24.68
CA ARG A 513 21.43 -47.47 23.84
C ARG A 513 21.98 -46.24 24.56
N ASN A 514 21.12 -45.39 25.12
CA ASN A 514 21.55 -44.19 25.83
C ASN A 514 22.40 -44.51 27.07
N LEU A 515 22.02 -45.51 27.85
CA LEU A 515 22.80 -46.03 28.98
C LEU A 515 24.14 -46.62 28.54
N CYS A 516 24.17 -47.39 27.45
CA CYS A 516 25.39 -47.96 26.89
C CYS A 516 26.38 -46.85 26.49
N ILE A 517 25.93 -45.83 25.77
CA ILE A 517 26.75 -44.67 25.39
C ILE A 517 27.23 -43.93 26.64
N LEU A 518 26.35 -43.72 27.62
CA LEU A 518 26.69 -43.05 28.87
C LEU A 518 27.80 -43.78 29.62
N GLU A 519 27.65 -45.08 29.87
CA GLU A 519 28.63 -45.86 30.63
C GLU A 519 29.96 -45.97 29.90
N TYR A 520 29.93 -46.12 28.57
CA TYR A 520 31.14 -46.13 27.77
C TYR A 520 31.90 -44.81 27.91
N LYS A 521 31.20 -43.68 27.82
CA LYS A 521 31.79 -42.33 27.95
C LYS A 521 32.23 -42.01 29.38
N SER A 522 31.60 -42.59 30.40
CA SER A 522 32.01 -42.46 31.80
C SER A 522 33.11 -43.45 32.22
N GLY A 523 33.64 -44.27 31.30
CA GLY A 523 34.74 -45.22 31.56
C GLY A 523 34.31 -46.57 32.12
N ASN A 524 33.01 -46.82 32.29
CA ASN A 524 32.45 -48.04 32.85
C ASN A 524 32.23 -49.09 31.75
N GLN A 525 33.32 -49.58 31.15
CA GLN A 525 33.28 -50.49 30.00
C GLN A 525 32.48 -51.77 30.25
N SER A 526 32.58 -52.36 31.44
CA SER A 526 31.81 -53.55 31.82
C SER A 526 30.30 -53.29 31.75
N GLN A 527 29.85 -52.17 32.31
CA GLN A 527 28.43 -51.82 32.34
C GLN A 527 27.91 -51.45 30.94
N ALA A 528 28.72 -50.74 30.15
CA ALA A 528 28.42 -50.43 28.76
C ALA A 528 28.18 -51.71 27.94
N ARG A 529 29.01 -52.74 28.14
CA ARG A 529 28.86 -54.04 27.47
C ARG A 529 27.63 -54.81 27.93
N GLU A 530 27.30 -54.75 29.21
CA GLU A 530 26.07 -55.35 29.73
C GLU A 530 24.83 -54.76 29.05
N TYR A 531 24.73 -53.42 29.00
CA TYR A 531 23.61 -52.76 28.33
C TYR A 531 23.57 -53.05 26.83
N PHE A 532 24.72 -53.08 26.15
CA PHE A 532 24.83 -53.47 24.74
C PHE A 532 24.31 -54.89 24.47
N ASN A 533 24.61 -55.85 25.34
CA ASN A 533 24.17 -57.23 25.21
C ASN A 533 22.66 -57.40 25.48
N ARG A 534 22.07 -56.53 26.29
CA ARG A 534 20.63 -56.51 26.58
C ARG A 534 19.80 -55.93 25.45
N MET A 535 20.41 -55.19 24.52
CA MET A 535 19.70 -54.62 23.36
C MET A 535 19.31 -55.70 22.37
N SER A 536 18.02 -55.72 21.98
CA SER A 536 17.55 -56.64 20.94
C SER A 536 17.92 -56.16 19.53
N ASN A 537 17.90 -54.84 19.31
CA ASN A 537 18.29 -54.19 18.06
C ASN A 537 19.56 -53.34 18.25
N LYS A 538 20.73 -53.97 18.05
CA LYS A 538 22.04 -53.30 18.17
C LYS A 538 22.32 -52.27 17.07
N ASN A 539 21.55 -52.27 15.97
CA ASN A 539 21.70 -51.25 14.92
C ASN A 539 21.41 -49.85 15.44
N LEU A 540 20.53 -49.72 16.45
CA LEU A 540 20.24 -48.43 17.08
C LEU A 540 21.48 -47.76 17.66
N LEU A 541 22.46 -48.54 18.17
CA LEU A 541 23.74 -48.00 18.60
C LEU A 541 24.66 -47.71 17.42
N ARG A 542 24.75 -48.64 16.45
CA ARG A 542 25.57 -48.48 15.26
C ARG A 542 25.26 -47.19 14.50
N ASP A 543 23.98 -46.90 14.32
CA ASP A 543 23.53 -45.78 13.50
C ASP A 543 23.82 -44.42 14.16
N VAL A 544 23.93 -44.38 15.50
CA VAL A 544 24.22 -43.16 16.27
C VAL A 544 25.71 -43.03 16.62
N ASN A 545 26.39 -44.16 16.89
CA ASN A 545 27.79 -44.19 17.29
C ASN A 545 28.51 -45.47 16.79
N PRO A 546 28.95 -45.50 15.52
CA PRO A 546 29.62 -46.67 14.93
C PRO A 546 30.89 -47.09 15.66
N THR A 547 31.62 -46.14 16.25
CA THR A 547 32.87 -46.41 16.99
C THR A 547 32.60 -47.17 18.28
N ILE A 548 31.68 -46.68 19.13
CA ILE A 548 31.31 -47.39 20.37
C ILE A 548 30.74 -48.78 20.03
N TYR A 549 29.94 -48.87 18.97
CA TYR A 549 29.41 -50.15 18.48
C TYR A 549 30.54 -51.15 18.12
N SER A 550 31.53 -50.69 17.36
CA SER A 550 32.70 -51.51 16.98
C SER A 550 33.47 -51.95 18.22
N ASP A 551 33.82 -51.03 19.12
CA ASP A 551 34.61 -51.34 20.31
C ASP A 551 33.93 -52.40 21.19
N LEU A 552 32.61 -52.26 21.42
CA LEU A 552 31.84 -53.22 22.22
C LEU A 552 31.60 -54.57 21.52
N LEU A 553 31.77 -54.64 20.21
CA LEU A 553 31.83 -55.89 19.45
C LEU A 553 33.17 -56.62 19.65
N TYR A 554 34.29 -55.89 19.60
CA TYR A 554 35.64 -56.48 19.56
C TYR A 554 36.32 -56.67 20.93
N ILE A 555 35.83 -56.11 22.03
CA ILE A 555 36.41 -56.27 23.40
C ILE A 555 36.10 -57.67 24.00
N GLY A 556 36.18 -58.75 23.22
CA GLY A 556 36.10 -60.11 23.76
C GLY A 556 36.06 -61.20 22.70
N GLU A 557 37.21 -61.43 22.06
CA GLU A 557 37.73 -62.78 21.81
C GLU A 557 38.96 -63.01 22.69
#